data_AF-A0A2T0Q4H9-F1
#
_entry.id   AF-A0A2T0Q4H9-F1
#
_cell.length_a   1.000
_cell.length_b   1.000
_cell.length_c   1.000
_cell.angle_alpha   90.00
_cell.angle_beta   90.00
_cell.angle_gamma   90.00
#
_symmetry.space_group_name_H-M   'P 1'
#
loop_
_entity.id
_entity.type
_entity.pdbx_description
1 polymer ?
#
loop_
_entity_poly.entity_id
_entity_poly.type
_entity_poly.pdbx_seq_one_letter_code
_entity_poly.pdbx_strand_id
1 'polypeptide(L)'
;MRHFFGFVVGLLLAPALVAGSGLAAVRATQILRDGGSLLSAGGLVPFGVMAVLGLVAGVAAAAPRLSPMVAGVPGLALMVWTTLHLTNAAQARSLLTIGPLPEGPWTMGAAELLAAGVYALLGVLLFVPALVPSRWRGRRRRGAHAANEEDEYLDDLRED
;
A
#
# COMPACT_ATOMS: atom_id res chain seq x y z
N MET A 1 19.61 -6.71 4.51
CA MET A 1 18.42 -7.57 4.30
C MET A 1 17.09 -6.85 4.52
N ARG A 2 16.85 -6.15 5.65
CA ARG A 2 15.57 -5.44 5.93
C ARG A 2 15.08 -4.44 4.86
N HIS A 3 15.98 -3.83 4.09
CA HIS A 3 15.63 -2.87 3.03
C HIS A 3 15.17 -3.55 1.74
N PHE A 4 15.81 -4.66 1.35
CA PHE A 4 15.40 -5.47 0.20
C PHE A 4 14.03 -6.12 0.45
N PHE A 5 13.81 -6.66 1.65
CA PHE A 5 12.52 -7.22 2.02
C PHE A 5 11.40 -6.16 1.92
N GLY A 6 11.64 -4.95 2.42
CA GLY A 6 10.68 -3.86 2.30
C GLY A 6 10.38 -3.46 0.84
N PHE A 7 11.39 -3.49 -0.02
CA PHE A 7 11.23 -3.24 -1.45
C PHE A 7 10.40 -4.34 -2.13
N VAL A 8 10.72 -5.61 -1.91
CA VAL A 8 9.99 -6.74 -2.51
C VAL A 8 8.54 -6.77 -2.02
N VAL A 9 8.30 -6.55 -0.73
CA VAL A 9 6.94 -6.45 -0.17
C VAL A 9 6.19 -5.28 -0.80
N GLY A 10 6.80 -4.10 -0.91
CA GLY A 10 6.19 -2.95 -1.58
C GLY A 10 5.88 -3.21 -3.06
N LEU A 11 6.78 -3.90 -3.76
CA LEU A 11 6.61 -4.27 -5.16
C LEU A 11 5.44 -5.24 -5.36
N LEU A 12 5.25 -6.20 -4.46
CA LEU A 12 4.13 -7.14 -4.48
C LEU A 12 2.82 -6.51 -3.98
N LEU A 13 2.89 -5.47 -3.16
CA LEU A 13 1.71 -4.83 -2.58
C LEU A 13 0.87 -4.11 -3.66
N ALA A 14 1.51 -3.43 -4.62
CA ALA A 14 0.79 -2.76 -5.71
C ALA A 14 -0.10 -3.72 -6.54
N PRO A 15 0.41 -4.82 -7.13
CA PRO A 15 -0.42 -5.75 -7.88
C PRO A 15 -1.45 -6.45 -6.99
N ALA A 16 -1.13 -6.73 -5.71
CA ALA A 16 -2.09 -7.29 -4.77
C ALA A 16 -3.27 -6.34 -4.49
N LEU A 17 -2.99 -5.05 -4.29
CA LEU A 17 -4.03 -4.03 -4.12
C LEU A 17 -4.91 -3.90 -5.36
N VAL A 18 -4.31 -3.91 -6.55
CA VAL A 18 -5.02 -3.76 -7.82
C VAL A 18 -5.89 -4.97 -8.13
N ALA A 19 -5.32 -6.18 -8.07
CA ALA A 19 -6.06 -7.40 -8.36
C ALA A 19 -7.13 -7.67 -7.29
N GLY A 20 -6.80 -7.46 -6.02
CA GLY A 20 -7.73 -7.65 -4.91
C GLY A 20 -8.90 -6.68 -4.95
N SER A 21 -8.63 -5.38 -5.13
CA SER A 21 -9.69 -4.36 -5.21
C SER A 21 -10.50 -4.47 -6.50
N GLY A 22 -9.86 -4.76 -7.63
CA GLY A 22 -10.53 -5.00 -8.90
C GLY A 22 -11.48 -6.21 -8.83
N LEU A 23 -11.06 -7.31 -8.21
CA LEU A 23 -11.93 -8.46 -7.99
C LEU A 23 -13.10 -8.12 -7.06
N ALA A 24 -12.83 -7.45 -5.94
CA ALA A 24 -13.86 -7.05 -4.99
C ALA A 24 -14.92 -6.12 -5.64
N ALA A 25 -14.49 -5.16 -6.46
CA ALA A 25 -15.37 -4.25 -7.17
C ALA A 25 -16.28 -4.98 -8.17
N VAL A 26 -15.73 -5.88 -8.99
CA VAL A 26 -16.53 -6.68 -9.94
C VAL A 26 -17.50 -7.60 -9.21
N ARG A 27 -17.08 -8.22 -8.10
CA ARG A 27 -17.98 -9.07 -7.31
C ARG A 27 -19.12 -8.27 -6.69
N ALA A 28 -18.84 -7.08 -6.13
CA ALA A 28 -19.88 -6.22 -5.57
C ALA A 28 -20.90 -5.79 -6.63
N THR A 29 -20.43 -5.37 -7.81
CA THR A 29 -21.31 -4.94 -8.91
C THR A 29 -22.13 -6.10 -9.49
N GLN A 30 -21.56 -7.30 -9.60
CA GLN A 30 -22.28 -8.51 -10.00
C GLN A 30 -23.44 -8.83 -9.04
N ILE A 31 -23.18 -8.82 -7.73
CA ILE A 31 -24.21 -9.09 -6.72
C ILE A 31 -25.37 -8.10 -6.84
N LEU A 32 -25.08 -6.82 -7.04
CA LEU A 32 -26.13 -5.81 -7.26
C LEU A 32 -26.92 -6.05 -8.55
N ARG A 33 -26.24 -6.37 -9.66
CA ARG A 33 -26.87 -6.62 -10.95
C ARG A 33 -27.79 -7.84 -10.92
N ASP A 34 -27.42 -8.85 -10.16
CA ASP A 34 -28.20 -10.08 -10.00
C ASP A 34 -29.37 -9.93 -9.01
N GLY A 35 -29.61 -8.71 -8.48
CA GLY A 35 -30.66 -8.44 -7.50
C GLY A 35 -30.35 -8.98 -6.10
N GLY A 36 -29.09 -9.35 -5.84
CA GLY A 36 -28.64 -9.88 -4.56
C GLY A 36 -28.48 -8.80 -3.49
N SER A 37 -28.47 -9.24 -2.22
CA SER A 37 -28.25 -8.36 -1.08
C SER A 37 -26.77 -8.28 -0.69
N LEU A 38 -26.26 -7.05 -0.52
CA LEU A 38 -24.92 -6.80 0.03
C LEU A 38 -24.77 -7.20 1.49
N LEU A 39 -25.88 -7.28 2.22
CA LEU A 39 -25.90 -7.70 3.62
C LEU A 39 -25.97 -9.23 3.77
N SER A 40 -26.10 -9.97 2.66
CA SER A 40 -25.98 -11.42 2.69
C SER A 40 -24.55 -11.86 2.98
N ALA A 41 -24.37 -13.10 3.45
CA ALA A 41 -23.04 -13.66 3.71
C ALA A 41 -22.11 -13.58 2.50
N GLY A 42 -22.63 -13.80 1.28
CA GLY A 42 -21.88 -13.63 0.02
C GLY A 42 -21.65 -12.17 -0.35
N GLY A 43 -22.61 -11.29 -0.04
CA GLY A 43 -22.54 -9.84 -0.23
C GLY A 43 -21.45 -9.14 0.57
N LEU A 44 -21.13 -9.65 1.77
CA LEU A 44 -20.12 -9.07 2.66
C LEU A 44 -18.68 -9.38 2.24
N VAL A 45 -18.45 -10.43 1.45
CA VAL A 45 -17.12 -10.86 1.00
C VAL A 45 -16.32 -9.74 0.31
N PRO A 46 -16.83 -9.04 -0.72
CA PRO A 46 -16.09 -7.96 -1.37
C PRO A 46 -15.72 -6.83 -0.40
N PHE A 47 -16.60 -6.50 0.55
CA PHE A 47 -16.32 -5.49 1.58
C PHE A 47 -15.25 -5.95 2.57
N GLY A 48 -15.29 -7.22 2.98
CA GLY A 48 -14.24 -7.82 3.81
C GLY A 48 -12.87 -7.76 3.13
N VAL A 49 -12.81 -8.08 1.82
CA VAL A 49 -11.57 -7.96 1.03
C VAL A 49 -11.09 -6.50 1.00
N MET A 50 -11.97 -5.53 0.71
CA MET A 50 -11.60 -4.11 0.69
C MET A 50 -11.14 -3.61 2.06
N ALA A 51 -11.76 -4.07 3.15
CA ALA A 51 -11.37 -3.72 4.51
C ALA A 51 -9.97 -4.26 4.85
N VAL A 52 -9.66 -5.51 4.47
CA VAL A 52 -8.33 -6.10 4.64
C VAL A 52 -7.29 -5.35 3.82
N LEU A 53 -7.57 -5.05 2.54
CA LEU A 53 -6.66 -4.29 1.69
C LEU A 53 -6.40 -2.88 2.24
N GLY A 54 -7.46 -2.20 2.69
CA GLY A 54 -7.38 -0.89 3.34
C GLY A 54 -6.55 -0.94 4.62
N LEU A 55 -6.71 -1.98 5.43
CA LEU A 55 -5.92 -2.19 6.64
C LEU A 55 -4.44 -2.43 6.32
N VAL A 56 -4.14 -3.28 5.33
CA VAL A 56 -2.76 -3.55 4.90
C VAL A 56 -2.10 -2.27 4.36
N ALA A 57 -2.79 -1.51 3.51
CA ALA A 57 -2.32 -0.24 2.98
C ALA A 57 -2.12 0.79 4.11
N GLY A 58 -3.06 0.88 5.05
CA GLY A 58 -2.99 1.77 6.20
C GLY A 58 -1.83 1.43 7.13
N VAL A 59 -1.60 0.15 7.42
CA VAL A 59 -0.45 -0.31 8.22
C VAL A 59 0.86 -0.02 7.50
N ALA A 60 0.94 -0.26 6.19
CA ALA A 60 2.11 0.08 5.38
C ALA A 60 2.41 1.59 5.44
N ALA A 61 1.38 2.44 5.37
CA ALA A 61 1.51 3.88 5.46
C ALA A 61 1.83 4.38 6.89
N ALA A 62 1.27 3.75 7.93
CA ALA A 62 1.37 4.25 9.30
C ALA A 62 2.60 3.73 10.05
N ALA A 63 3.04 2.49 9.82
CA ALA A 63 4.01 1.83 10.69
C ALA A 63 5.43 2.44 10.57
N PRO A 64 5.96 3.09 11.62
CA PRO A 64 7.28 3.73 11.58
C PRO A 64 8.45 2.73 11.59
N ARG A 65 8.17 1.45 11.86
CA ARG A 65 9.16 0.36 11.85
C ARG A 65 9.34 -0.28 10.48
N LEU A 66 8.40 -0.08 9.56
CA LEU A 66 8.51 -0.57 8.19
C LEU A 66 9.39 0.40 7.38
N SER A 67 10.19 -0.16 6.48
CA SER A 67 11.01 0.65 5.57
C SER A 67 10.11 1.60 4.78
N PRO A 68 10.46 2.89 4.62
CA PRO A 68 9.67 3.84 3.82
C PRO A 68 9.37 3.35 2.39
N MET A 69 10.23 2.47 1.87
CA MET A 69 10.09 1.80 0.59
C MET A 69 8.84 0.92 0.48
N VAL A 70 8.34 0.35 1.59
CA VAL A 70 7.16 -0.54 1.59
C VAL A 70 5.90 0.20 1.13
N ALA A 71 5.75 1.47 1.52
CA ALA A 71 4.61 2.30 1.12
C ALA A 71 4.94 3.14 -0.13
N GLY A 72 6.17 3.67 -0.21
CA GLY A 72 6.57 4.56 -1.29
C GLY A 72 6.60 3.89 -2.67
N VAL A 73 7.11 2.65 -2.77
CA VAL A 73 7.17 1.90 -4.04
C VAL A 73 5.77 1.64 -4.64
N PRO A 74 4.80 1.06 -3.90
CA PRO A 74 3.48 0.86 -4.45
C PRO A 74 2.73 2.17 -4.68
N GLY A 75 2.93 3.18 -3.83
CA GLY A 75 2.38 4.51 -4.02
C GLY A 75 2.80 5.13 -5.35
N LEU A 76 4.12 5.14 -5.63
CA LEU A 76 4.67 5.61 -6.91
C LEU A 76 4.17 4.79 -8.09
N ALA A 77 4.15 3.46 -7.98
CA ALA A 77 3.69 2.60 -9.06
C ALA A 77 2.23 2.93 -9.46
N LEU A 78 1.35 3.10 -8.47
CA LEU A 78 -0.05 3.46 -8.70
C LEU A 78 -0.20 4.87 -9.28
N MET A 79 0.58 5.85 -8.81
CA MET A 79 0.57 7.20 -9.36
C MET A 79 1.07 7.23 -10.81
N VAL A 80 2.19 6.57 -11.12
CA VAL A 80 2.74 6.47 -12.49
C VAL A 80 1.72 5.82 -13.42
N TRP A 81 1.09 4.74 -12.98
CA TRP A 81 0.08 4.07 -13.79
C TRP A 81 -1.17 4.91 -13.99
N THR A 82 -1.61 5.66 -12.97
CA THR A 82 -2.75 6.57 -13.12
C THR A 82 -2.42 7.72 -14.08
N THR A 83 -1.22 8.29 -14.00
CA THR A 83 -0.76 9.30 -14.96
C THR A 83 -0.69 8.75 -16.38
N LEU A 84 -0.19 7.51 -16.55
CA LEU A 84 -0.19 6.83 -17.84
C LEU A 84 -1.62 6.63 -18.38
N HIS A 85 -2.59 6.37 -17.50
CA HIS A 85 -3.99 6.27 -17.90
C HIS A 85 -4.55 7.58 -18.45
N LEU A 86 -4.16 8.71 -17.84
CA LEU A 86 -4.57 10.05 -18.28
C LEU A 86 -3.93 10.45 -19.63
N THR A 87 -2.70 10.03 -19.89
CA THR A 87 -2.01 10.36 -21.15
C THR A 87 -2.31 9.36 -22.27
N ASN A 88 -2.46 8.08 -21.94
CA ASN A 88 -2.72 7.00 -22.88
C ASN A 88 -3.50 5.85 -22.22
N ALA A 89 -4.82 5.96 -22.22
CA ALA A 89 -5.70 4.97 -21.62
C ALA A 89 -5.56 3.56 -22.23
N ALA A 90 -5.25 3.46 -23.53
CA ALA A 90 -5.06 2.17 -24.20
C ALA A 90 -3.80 1.47 -23.68
N GLN A 91 -2.69 2.20 -23.58
CA GLN A 91 -1.45 1.67 -23.04
C GLN A 91 -1.55 1.33 -21.55
N ALA A 92 -2.27 2.13 -20.77
CA ALA A 92 -2.52 1.80 -19.37
C ALA A 92 -3.33 0.51 -19.20
N ARG A 93 -4.29 0.23 -20.08
CA ARG A 93 -5.08 -1.01 -20.06
C ARG A 93 -4.27 -2.22 -20.55
N SER A 94 -3.37 -2.06 -21.52
CA SER A 94 -2.52 -3.17 -21.96
C SER A 94 -1.57 -3.65 -20.85
N LEU A 95 -1.25 -2.82 -19.85
CA LEU A 95 -0.47 -3.28 -18.69
C LEU A 95 -1.24 -4.30 -17.81
N LEU A 96 -2.57 -4.32 -17.87
CA LEU A 96 -3.37 -5.35 -17.18
C LEU A 96 -3.22 -6.72 -17.82
N THR A 97 -2.89 -6.79 -19.11
CA THR A 97 -2.81 -8.03 -19.90
C THR A 97 -1.38 -8.54 -20.03
N ILE A 98 -0.38 -7.65 -19.96
CA ILE A 98 1.06 -7.99 -20.06
C ILE A 98 1.66 -8.39 -18.69
N GLY A 99 0.93 -8.12 -17.60
CA GLY A 99 1.41 -8.37 -16.25
C GLY A 99 1.61 -9.86 -15.90
N PRO A 100 2.26 -10.16 -14.76
CA PRO A 100 2.50 -11.54 -14.32
C PRO A 100 1.23 -12.28 -13.87
N LEU A 101 0.11 -11.57 -13.70
CA LEU A 101 -1.17 -12.20 -13.36
C LEU A 101 -1.93 -12.54 -14.65
N PRO A 102 -2.51 -13.74 -14.77
CA PRO A 102 -3.40 -14.07 -15.87
C PRO A 102 -4.57 -13.10 -15.95
N GLU A 103 -5.01 -12.80 -17.17
CA GLU A 103 -6.27 -12.09 -17.40
C GLU A 103 -7.42 -12.81 -16.67
N GLY A 104 -8.25 -12.04 -15.98
CA GLY A 104 -9.37 -12.58 -15.21
C GLY A 104 -10.34 -11.50 -14.77
N PRO A 105 -11.37 -11.84 -13.98
CA PRO A 105 -12.44 -10.91 -13.60
C PRO A 105 -11.96 -9.63 -12.91
N TRP A 106 -10.78 -9.67 -12.29
CA TRP A 106 -10.16 -8.54 -11.60
C TRP A 106 -9.73 -7.41 -12.55
N THR A 107 -9.44 -7.69 -13.83
CA THR A 107 -8.95 -6.68 -14.79
C THR A 107 -10.02 -5.64 -15.09
N MET A 108 -11.28 -6.06 -15.22
CA MET A 108 -12.41 -5.17 -15.48
C MET A 108 -12.64 -4.21 -14.31
N GLY A 109 -12.69 -4.73 -13.09
CA GLY A 109 -12.86 -3.88 -11.89
C GLY A 109 -11.66 -2.98 -11.64
N ALA A 110 -10.45 -3.46 -11.93
CA ALA A 110 -9.26 -2.62 -11.85
C ALA A 110 -9.32 -1.47 -12.86
N ALA A 111 -9.76 -1.72 -14.10
CA ALA A 111 -9.94 -0.67 -15.09
C ALA A 111 -11.01 0.36 -14.66
N GLU A 112 -12.11 -0.08 -14.03
CA GLU A 112 -13.14 0.81 -13.48
C GLU A 112 -12.59 1.67 -12.34
N LEU A 113 -11.87 1.08 -11.38
CA LEU A 113 -11.26 1.79 -10.25
C LEU A 113 -10.17 2.76 -10.69
N LEU A 114 -9.40 2.40 -11.73
CA LEU A 114 -8.40 3.28 -12.35
C LEU A 114 -9.06 4.49 -13.01
N ALA A 115 -10.13 4.26 -13.78
CA ALA A 115 -10.91 5.32 -14.43
C ALA A 115 -11.61 6.23 -13.41
N ALA A 116 -12.06 5.68 -12.29
CA ALA A 116 -12.64 6.43 -11.17
C ALA A 116 -11.60 7.21 -10.34
N GLY A 117 -10.30 7.05 -10.61
CA GLY A 117 -9.23 7.74 -9.89
C GLY A 117 -8.93 7.19 -8.50
N VAL A 118 -9.50 6.04 -8.12
CA VAL A 118 -9.28 5.42 -6.80
C VAL A 118 -7.82 5.06 -6.58
N TYR A 119 -7.13 4.57 -7.63
CA TYR A 119 -5.71 4.26 -7.55
C TYR A 119 -4.81 5.50 -7.45
N ALA A 120 -5.24 6.66 -7.96
CA ALA A 120 -4.54 7.93 -7.72
C ALA A 120 -4.61 8.30 -6.23
N LEU A 121 -5.80 8.25 -5.63
CA LEU A 121 -5.99 8.55 -4.21
C LEU A 121 -5.16 7.59 -3.33
N LEU A 122 -5.21 6.29 -3.62
CA LEU A 122 -4.43 5.28 -2.90
C LEU A 122 -2.92 5.50 -3.09
N GLY A 123 -2.50 5.83 -4.31
CA GLY A 123 -1.11 6.12 -4.66
C GLY A 123 -0.55 7.29 -3.84
N VAL A 124 -1.29 8.40 -3.77
CA VAL A 124 -0.94 9.56 -2.95
C VAL A 124 -0.87 9.19 -1.47
N LEU A 125 -1.90 8.51 -0.95
CA LEU A 125 -1.96 8.09 0.45
C LEU A 125 -0.74 7.24 0.86
N LEU A 126 -0.32 6.32 0.00
CA LEU A 126 0.84 5.46 0.22
C LEU A 126 2.17 6.19 0.00
N PHE A 127 2.20 7.21 -0.85
CA PHE A 127 3.42 7.96 -1.15
C PHE A 127 3.76 9.02 -0.10
N VAL A 128 2.75 9.67 0.50
CA VAL A 128 2.94 10.75 1.50
C VAL A 128 3.94 10.37 2.62
N PRO A 129 3.88 9.18 3.25
CA PRO A 129 4.84 8.80 4.28
C PRO A 129 6.29 8.78 3.82
N ALA A 130 6.57 8.53 2.53
CA ALA A 130 7.92 8.51 2.00
C ALA A 130 8.56 9.91 1.95
N LEU A 131 7.73 10.97 1.86
CA LEU A 131 8.19 12.36 1.86
C LEU A 131 8.54 12.87 3.25
N VAL A 132 8.11 12.19 4.31
CA VAL A 132 8.31 12.65 5.70
C VAL A 132 9.75 12.33 6.16
N PRO A 133 10.62 13.35 6.36
CA PRO A 133 12.04 13.12 6.66
C PRO A 133 12.29 12.38 7.99
N SER A 134 11.36 12.52 8.95
CA SER A 134 11.45 11.87 10.26
C SER A 134 11.38 10.34 10.19
N ARG A 135 10.92 9.77 9.06
CA ARG A 135 10.87 8.31 8.83
C ARG A 135 12.19 7.73 8.33
N TRP A 136 13.02 8.56 7.70
CA TRP A 136 14.37 8.18 7.25
C TRP A 136 15.39 8.24 8.38
N ARG A 137 15.19 9.17 9.32
CA ARG A 137 15.99 9.31 10.53
C ARG A 137 15.56 8.25 11.56
N GLY A 138 16.06 7.03 11.38
CA GLY A 138 15.80 5.92 12.30
C GLY A 138 15.99 6.33 13.76
N ARG A 139 15.13 5.82 14.64
CA ARG A 139 15.08 6.07 16.10
C ARG A 139 16.35 5.66 16.87
N ARG A 140 17.49 5.44 16.20
CA ARG A 140 18.78 5.11 16.80
C ARG A 140 19.34 6.25 17.67
N ARG A 141 18.98 7.51 17.42
CA ARG A 141 19.48 8.63 18.23
C ARG A 141 18.85 8.76 19.61
N ARG A 142 17.72 8.10 19.90
CA ARG A 142 17.04 8.27 21.21
C ARG A 142 17.47 7.26 22.28
N GLY A 143 17.98 6.09 21.88
CA GLY A 143 18.52 5.10 22.83
C GLY A 143 20.03 5.26 23.09
N ALA A 144 20.80 5.71 22.09
CA ALA A 144 22.24 5.90 22.25
C ALA A 144 22.61 7.14 23.08
N HIS A 145 21.80 8.19 23.06
CA HIS A 145 21.99 9.34 23.95
C HIS A 145 21.61 9.01 25.41
N ALA A 146 20.54 8.25 25.62
CA ALA A 146 20.14 7.82 26.97
C ALA A 146 21.14 6.84 27.61
N ALA A 147 21.71 5.92 26.81
CA ALA A 147 22.76 5.02 27.30
C ALA A 147 24.07 5.77 27.62
N ASN A 148 24.48 6.73 26.78
CA ASN A 148 25.66 7.54 27.05
C ASN A 148 25.48 8.46 28.27
N GLU A 149 24.28 9.03 28.49
CA GLU A 149 23.99 9.84 29.67
C GLU A 149 24.00 9.02 30.97
N GLU A 150 23.50 7.77 30.93
CA GLU A 150 23.58 6.85 32.07
C GLU A 150 25.04 6.46 32.38
N ASP A 151 25.84 6.15 31.36
CA ASP A 151 27.26 5.81 31.54
C ASP A 151 28.06 7.00 32.10
N GLU A 152 27.82 8.22 31.63
CA GLU A 152 28.48 9.45 32.10
C GLU A 152 28.11 9.79 33.55
N TYR A 153 26.83 9.59 33.94
CA TYR A 153 26.38 9.78 35.32
C TYR A 153 26.95 8.72 36.29
N LEU A 154 27.18 7.50 35.79
CA LEU A 154 27.76 6.40 36.58
C LEU A 154 29.29 6.49 36.71
N ASP A 155 29.97 7.18 35.81
CA ASP A 155 31.40 7.48 35.92
C ASP A 155 31.64 8.59 36.96
N ASP A 156 30.83 9.66 36.92
CA ASP A 156 30.90 10.77 37.88
C ASP A 156 30.73 10.28 39.34
N LEU A 157 29.87 9.28 39.57
CA LEU A 157 29.64 8.67 40.89
C LEU A 157 30.76 7.71 41.34
N ARG A 158 31.67 7.30 40.46
CA ARG A 158 32.80 6.41 40.80
C ARG A 158 34.08 7.17 41.13
N GLU A 159 34.17 8.45 40.76
CA GLU A 159 35.35 9.28 41.00
C GLU A 159 35.33 10.01 42.36
N ASP A 160 34.24 9.90 43.13
CA ASP A 160 34.10 10.36 44.54
C ASP A 160 34.37 9.25 45.58
#